data_AF-A0AA96L4R4-F1
#
_entry.id   AF-A0AA96L4R4-F1
#
_cell.length_a   1.000
_cell.length_b   1.000
_cell.length_c   1.000
_cell.angle_alpha   90.00
_cell.angle_beta   90.00
_cell.angle_gamma   90.00
#
_symmetry.space_group_name_H-M   'P 1'
#
loop_
_entity.id
_entity.type
_entity.pdbx_description
1 polymer ?
#
loop_
_entity_poly.entity_id
_entity_poly.type
_entity_poly.pdbx_seq_one_letter_code
_entity_poly.pdbx_strand_id
1 'polypeptide(L)'
;MQKVNIFRITIYSLIVFIPLLAMLNCSGWSTSDMEVSRCYIDFEILREFSNYCYTWFHLSAFVAFFPIILFYTVIVVTTEVLLFIAKVINKYNNRKSD
;
A
#
# COMPACT_ATOMS: atom_id res chain seq x y z
N MET A 1 -15.44 17.46 -25.37
CA MET A 1 -14.72 16.20 -25.11
C MET A 1 -13.24 16.45 -25.33
N GLN A 2 -12.42 16.44 -24.28
CA GLN A 2 -10.97 16.60 -24.40
C GLN A 2 -10.40 15.40 -25.16
N LYS A 3 -9.66 15.64 -26.25
CA LYS A 3 -8.83 14.61 -26.90
C LYS A 3 -7.79 14.15 -25.90
N VAL A 4 -8.04 13.01 -25.25
CA VAL A 4 -7.05 12.43 -24.34
C VAL A 4 -5.88 11.95 -25.19
N ASN A 5 -4.70 12.52 -24.95
CA ASN A 5 -3.51 12.22 -25.73
C ASN A 5 -2.98 10.85 -25.31
N ILE A 6 -3.31 9.80 -26.07
CA ILE A 6 -2.95 8.40 -25.82
C ILE A 6 -1.46 8.25 -25.49
N PHE A 7 -0.61 9.02 -26.17
CA PHE A 7 0.83 9.05 -25.91
C PHE A 7 1.18 9.41 -24.46
N ARG A 8 0.50 10.39 -23.87
CA ARG A 8 0.70 10.79 -22.46
C ARG A 8 0.22 9.71 -21.50
N ILE A 9 -0.92 9.09 -21.78
CA ILE A 9 -1.41 7.97 -20.96
C ILE A 9 -0.36 6.86 -20.94
N THR A 10 0.13 6.45 -22.10
CA THR A 10 1.13 5.38 -22.19
C THR A 10 2.38 5.71 -21.38
N ILE A 11 2.90 6.93 -21.47
CA ILE A 11 4.07 7.34 -20.68
C ILE A 11 3.79 7.27 -19.18
N TYR A 12 2.66 7.84 -18.72
CA TYR A 12 2.30 7.79 -17.30
C TYR A 12 2.11 6.37 -16.80
N SER A 13 1.49 5.51 -17.62
CA SER A 13 1.36 4.10 -17.32
C SER A 13 2.73 3.42 -17.19
N LEU A 14 3.66 3.63 -18.11
CA LEU A 14 5.00 3.03 -18.03
C LEU A 14 5.77 3.49 -16.79
N ILE A 15 5.70 4.78 -16.45
CA ILE A 15 6.36 5.34 -15.26
C ILE A 15 5.85 4.70 -13.97
N VAL A 16 4.58 4.26 -13.93
CA VAL A 16 4.00 3.59 -12.75
C VAL A 16 4.23 2.08 -12.79
N PHE A 17 3.96 1.44 -13.93
CA PHE A 17 3.98 -0.02 -14.03
C PHE A 17 5.40 -0.58 -14.02
N ILE A 18 6.39 0.08 -14.62
CA ILE A 18 7.77 -0.44 -14.64
C ILE A 18 8.35 -0.54 -13.22
N PRO A 19 8.32 0.51 -12.38
CA PRO A 19 8.74 0.40 -10.98
C PRO A 19 7.93 -0.64 -10.19
N LEU A 20 6.62 -0.71 -10.41
CA LEU A 20 5.77 -1.68 -9.73
C LEU A 20 6.17 -3.12 -10.08
N LEU A 21 6.38 -3.43 -11.36
CA LEU A 21 6.82 -4.75 -11.81
C LEU A 21 8.22 -5.09 -11.29
N ALA A 22 9.13 -4.11 -11.24
CA ALA A 22 10.46 -4.32 -10.67
C ALA A 22 10.38 -4.70 -9.19
N MET A 23 9.59 -3.97 -8.39
CA MET A 23 9.40 -4.29 -6.98
C MET A 23 8.68 -5.63 -6.77
N LEU A 24 7.70 -5.98 -7.61
CA LEU A 24 6.98 -7.27 -7.53
C LEU A 24 7.85 -8.48 -7.92
N ASN A 25 8.90 -8.28 -8.71
CA ASN A 25 9.86 -9.34 -9.08
C ASN A 25 10.77 -9.75 -7.90
N CYS A 26 10.85 -8.93 -6.86
CA CYS A 26 11.86 -9.00 -5.80
C CYS A 26 11.19 -9.07 -4.41
N SER A 27 11.79 -9.81 -3.48
CA SER A 27 11.21 -10.09 -2.16
C SER A 27 12.25 -10.16 -1.04
N GLY A 28 11.77 -9.99 0.20
CA GLY A 28 12.62 -9.99 1.40
C GLY A 28 13.53 -8.77 1.43
N TRP A 29 12.92 -7.59 1.35
CA TRP A 29 13.55 -6.28 1.47
C TRP A 29 14.02 -6.03 2.91
N SER A 30 15.29 -5.68 3.08
CA SER A 30 15.83 -5.27 4.38
C SER A 30 15.25 -3.92 4.81
N THR A 31 14.87 -3.79 6.08
CA THR A 31 14.39 -2.52 6.64
C THR A 31 15.51 -1.56 7.03
N SER A 32 16.76 -2.03 7.14
CA SER A 32 17.93 -1.18 7.42
C SER A 32 18.48 -0.57 6.14
N ASP A 33 18.81 -1.44 5.19
CA ASP A 33 19.64 -1.08 4.03
C ASP A 33 18.85 -1.04 2.72
N MET A 34 17.54 -1.35 2.79
CA MET A 34 16.62 -1.41 1.63
C MET A 34 17.09 -2.35 0.51
N GLU A 35 18.00 -3.27 0.81
CA GLU A 35 18.48 -4.28 -0.14
C GLU A 35 17.51 -5.46 -0.22
N VAL A 36 17.29 -5.96 -1.44
CA VAL A 36 16.52 -7.19 -1.67
C VAL A 36 17.36 -8.45 -1.40
N SER A 37 16.77 -9.43 -0.73
CA SER A 37 17.38 -10.75 -0.55
C SER A 37 17.25 -11.66 -1.78
N ARG A 38 16.07 -11.71 -2.43
CA ARG A 38 15.79 -12.63 -3.55
C ARG A 38 14.94 -11.98 -4.63
N CYS A 39 15.28 -12.23 -5.90
CA CYS A 39 14.47 -11.85 -7.06
C CYS A 39 14.16 -13.07 -7.93
N TYR A 40 12.99 -13.08 -8.59
CA TYR A 40 12.60 -14.15 -9.52
C TYR A 40 13.46 -14.12 -10.79
N ILE A 41 13.59 -12.94 -11.40
CA ILE A 41 14.61 -12.65 -12.42
C ILE A 41 15.73 -11.85 -11.74
N ASP A 42 16.89 -12.48 -11.59
CA ASP A 42 18.01 -11.92 -10.84
C ASP A 42 19.15 -11.50 -11.78
N PHE A 43 18.97 -10.34 -12.41
CA PHE A 43 20.05 -9.62 -13.07
C PHE A 43 20.45 -8.43 -12.20
N GLU A 44 21.75 -8.16 -12.08
CA GLU A 44 22.31 -7.08 -11.26
C GLU A 44 21.60 -5.75 -11.50
N ILE A 45 21.40 -5.37 -12.77
CA ILE A 45 20.73 -4.11 -13.13
C ILE A 45 19.26 -4.05 -12.70
N LEU A 46 18.53 -5.17 -12.75
CA LEU A 46 17.13 -5.23 -12.31
C LEU A 46 17.02 -5.22 -10.79
N ARG A 47 17.99 -5.84 -10.12
CA ARG A 47 18.11 -5.84 -8.66
C ARG A 47 18.38 -4.43 -8.14
N GLU A 48 19.37 -3.74 -8.70
CA GLU A 48 19.66 -2.34 -8.36
C GLU A 48 18.47 -1.41 -8.64
N PHE A 49 17.85 -1.56 -9.80
CA PHE A 49 16.67 -0.78 -10.15
C PHE A 49 15.52 -1.04 -9.17
N SER A 50 15.31 -2.29 -8.77
CA SER A 50 14.31 -2.63 -7.77
C SER A 50 14.64 -2.03 -6.40
N ASN A 51 15.91 -2.05 -5.96
CA ASN A 51 16.36 -1.42 -4.72
C ASN A 51 16.09 0.08 -4.72
N TYR A 52 16.38 0.73 -5.84
CA TYR A 52 16.09 2.14 -6.05
C TYR A 52 14.58 2.43 -5.94
N CYS A 53 13.74 1.68 -6.67
CA CYS A 53 12.30 1.85 -6.63
C CYS A 53 11.71 1.65 -5.23
N TYR A 54 12.12 0.60 -4.52
CA TYR A 54 11.65 0.30 -3.18
C TYR A 54 12.04 1.39 -2.18
N THR A 55 13.28 1.88 -2.24
CA THR A 55 13.77 2.98 -1.39
C THR A 55 12.93 4.23 -1.56
N TRP A 56 12.69 4.67 -2.80
CA TRP A 56 11.89 5.86 -3.07
C TRP A 56 10.43 5.69 -2.71
N PHE A 57 9.85 4.52 -2.95
CA PHE A 57 8.49 4.21 -2.53
C PHE A 57 8.35 4.29 -1.01
N HIS A 58 9.26 3.65 -0.27
CA HIS A 58 9.25 3.65 1.18
C HIS A 58 9.46 5.05 1.74
N LEU A 59 10.45 5.80 1.25
CA LEU A 59 10.68 7.19 1.65
C LEU A 59 9.45 8.06 1.38
N SER A 60 8.86 7.93 0.19
CA SER A 60 7.66 8.70 -0.20
C SER A 60 6.46 8.37 0.69
N ALA A 61 6.29 7.10 1.09
CA ALA A 61 5.24 6.70 2.03
C ALA A 61 5.41 7.38 3.41
N PHE A 62 6.64 7.47 3.92
CA PHE A 62 6.93 8.17 5.18
C PHE A 62 6.73 9.68 5.07
N VAL A 63 7.21 10.30 4.00
CA VAL A 63 7.02 11.73 3.74
C VAL A 63 5.54 12.08 3.57
N ALA A 64 4.76 11.20 2.97
CA ALA A 64 3.30 11.33 2.87
C ALA A 64 2.56 11.01 4.18
N PHE A 65 3.27 10.77 5.28
CA PHE A 65 2.72 10.37 6.59
C PHE A 65 1.82 9.13 6.54
N PHE A 66 2.04 8.25 5.55
CA PHE A 66 1.22 7.05 5.35
C PHE A 66 1.16 6.16 6.61
N PRO A 67 2.26 5.92 7.36
CA PRO A 67 2.18 5.13 8.59
C PRO A 67 1.24 5.75 9.65
N ILE A 68 1.25 7.08 9.79
CA ILE A 68 0.39 7.80 10.76
C ILE A 68 -1.07 7.74 10.33
N ILE A 69 -1.33 8.00 9.04
CA ILE A 69 -2.67 7.93 8.47
C ILE A 69 -3.25 6.53 8.66
N LEU A 70 -2.47 5.49 8.32
CA LEU A 70 -2.88 4.09 8.46
C LEU A 70 -3.19 3.75 9.92
N PHE A 71 -2.35 4.17 10.86
CA PHE A 71 -2.58 3.98 12.29
C PHE A 71 -3.90 4.60 12.75
N TYR A 72 -4.15 5.87 12.38
CA TYR A 72 -5.39 6.57 12.72
C TYR A 72 -6.62 5.91 12.09
N THR A 73 -6.53 5.51 10.82
CA THR A 73 -7.60 4.78 10.13
C THR A 73 -7.96 3.49 10.87
N VAL A 74 -6.96 2.72 11.31
CA VAL A 74 -7.20 1.48 12.07
C VAL A 74 -7.93 1.77 13.38
N ILE A 75 -7.54 2.80 14.13
CA ILE A 75 -8.23 3.19 15.37
C ILE A 75 -9.69 3.56 15.12
N VAL A 76 -9.94 4.42 14.12
CA VAL A 76 -11.30 4.87 13.81
C VAL A 76 -12.17 3.70 13.38
N VAL A 77 -11.69 2.88 12.44
CA VAL A 77 -12.43 1.73 11.94
C VAL A 77 -12.74 0.74 13.06
N THR A 78 -11.76 0.41 13.89
CA THR A 78 -11.97 -0.54 15.01
C THR A 78 -12.95 0.01 16.04
N THR A 79 -12.89 1.30 16.35
CA THR A 79 -13.83 1.96 17.28
C THR A 79 -15.25 1.93 16.74
N GLU A 80 -15.46 2.30 15.47
CA GLU A 80 -16.78 2.30 14.84
C GLU A 80 -17.36 0.88 14.74
N VAL A 81 -16.54 -0.12 14.41
CA VAL A 81 -16.95 -1.53 14.39
C VAL A 81 -17.38 -1.99 15.79
N LEU A 82 -16.63 -1.62 16.84
CA LEU A 82 -16.97 -2.00 18.21
C LEU A 82 -18.28 -1.35 18.68
N LEU A 83 -18.47 -0.07 18.38
CA LEU A 83 -19.71 0.66 18.69
C LEU A 83 -20.91 0.06 17.93
N PHE A 84 -20.72 -0.32 16.68
CA PHE A 84 -21.75 -1.01 15.90
C PHE A 84 -22.14 -2.34 16.55
N ILE A 85 -21.15 -3.17 16.93
CA ILE A 85 -21.40 -4.44 17.61
C ILE A 85 -22.13 -4.23 18.94
N ALA A 86 -21.70 -3.26 19.75
CA ALA A 86 -22.34 -2.93 21.02
C ALA A 86 -23.82 -2.52 20.84
N LYS A 87 -24.12 -1.71 19.82
CA LYS A 87 -25.51 -1.33 19.47
C LYS A 87 -26.34 -2.55 19.07
N VAL A 88 -25.79 -3.47 18.27
CA VAL A 88 -26.47 -4.70 17.84
C VAL A 88 -26.78 -5.60 19.04
N ILE A 89 -25.82 -5.79 19.96
CA ILE A 89 -26.02 -6.60 21.18
C ILE A 89 -27.10 -6.00 22.08
N ASN A 90 -27.05 -4.68 22.35
CA ASN A 90 -28.07 -4.01 23.17
C ASN A 90 -29.48 -4.15 22.57
N LYS A 91 -29.61 -4.00 21.25
CA LYS A 91 -30.89 -4.19 20.55
C LYS A 91 -31.41 -5.63 20.64
N TYR A 92 -30.52 -6.62 20.64
CA TYR A 92 -30.89 -8.02 20.82
C TYR A 92 -31.37 -8.31 22.25
N ASN A 93 -30.66 -7.82 23.25
CA ASN A 93 -31.02 -8.02 24.66
C ASN A 93 -32.37 -7.40 25.01
N ASN A 94 -32.64 -6.17 24.54
CA ASN A 94 -33.93 -5.51 24.80
C ASN A 94 -35.12 -6.29 24.21
N ARG A 95 -34.96 -6.93 23.05
CA ARG A 95 -36.03 -7.75 22.43
C ARG A 95 -36.29 -9.09 23.13
N LYS A 96 -35.40 -9.53 24.02
CA LYS A 96 -35.56 -10.78 24.78
C LYS A 96 -36.27 -10.56 26.13
N SER A 97 -36.33 -9.31 26.59
CA SER A 97 -36.97 -8.94 27.86
C SER A 97 -38.45 -8.53 27.71
N ASP A 98 -38.94 -8.37 26.48
CA ASP A 98 -40.37 -8.21 26.14
C ASP A 98 -40.99 -9.57 25.79
#